data_AF-A0A536HWQ8-F1
#
_entry.id   AF-A0A536HWQ8-F1
#
_cell.length_a   1.000
_cell.length_b   1.000
_cell.length_c   1.000
_cell.angle_alpha   90.00
_cell.angle_beta   90.00
_cell.angle_gamma   90.00
#
_symmetry.space_group_name_H-M   'P 1'
#
loop_
_entity.id
_entity.type
_entity.pdbx_description
1 polymer ?
#
loop_
_entity_poly.entity_id
_entity_poly.type
_entity_poly.pdbx_seq_one_letter_code
_entity_poly.pdbx_strand_id
1 'polypeptide(L)'
;MAVAEKKKEKEGKTRKARVGRVSQIIGPVVDVTFDTEDLPEIYHALEIDRKGGRLVLEVQQHRGNNVVRTIAMGSTDGLVRGTEAKDSGEPITVPVGKQTLGRMMNVI
;
A
#
# COMPACT_ATOMS: atom_id res chain seq x y z
N MET A 1 9.86 -17.43 39.73
CA MET A 1 9.39 -18.38 38.68
C MET A 1 8.94 -17.56 37.50
N ALA A 2 9.49 -17.86 36.33
CA ALA A 2 9.43 -17.03 35.15
C ALA A 2 8.03 -16.91 34.52
N VAL A 3 7.81 -15.74 33.94
CA VAL A 3 6.69 -15.33 33.09
C VAL A 3 6.72 -16.12 31.79
N ALA A 4 5.56 -16.52 31.28
CA ALA A 4 5.38 -16.83 29.87
C ALA A 4 3.93 -16.54 29.46
N GLU A 5 3.66 -15.28 29.11
CA GLU A 5 2.46 -14.89 28.39
C GLU A 5 2.52 -15.49 26.97
N LYS A 6 1.50 -16.25 26.62
CA LYS A 6 1.35 -16.87 25.29
C LYS A 6 1.30 -15.78 24.21
N LYS A 7 2.36 -15.71 23.41
CA LYS A 7 2.40 -15.01 22.12
C LYS A 7 1.34 -15.62 21.21
N LYS A 8 0.26 -14.89 20.89
CA LYS A 8 -0.64 -15.24 19.79
C LYS A 8 0.14 -15.07 18.49
N GLU A 9 0.47 -16.19 17.85
CA GLU A 9 0.98 -16.24 16.49
C GLU A 9 -0.10 -15.66 15.56
N LYS A 10 0.22 -14.56 14.87
CA LYS A 10 -0.58 -14.11 13.74
C LYS A 10 -0.25 -15.05 12.58
N GLU A 11 -1.16 -15.96 12.25
CA GLU A 11 -1.14 -16.70 10.97
C GLU A 11 -1.38 -15.72 9.82
N GLY A 12 -0.35 -14.97 9.45
CA GLY A 12 -0.33 -14.18 8.23
C GLY A 12 -0.05 -15.11 7.06
N LYS A 13 -1.08 -15.42 6.26
CA LYS A 13 -0.93 -16.06 4.95
C LYS A 13 0.16 -15.28 4.19
N THR A 14 1.34 -15.86 3.98
CA THR A 14 2.42 -15.22 3.21
C THR A 14 1.99 -15.17 1.76
N ARG A 15 1.23 -14.14 1.39
CA ARG A 15 0.92 -13.82 -0.01
C ARG A 15 2.19 -13.27 -0.64
N LYS A 16 2.58 -13.84 -1.77
CA LYS A 16 3.74 -13.43 -2.55
C LYS A 16 3.60 -11.92 -2.86
N ALA A 17 4.65 -11.14 -2.64
CA ALA A 17 4.60 -9.70 -2.92
C ALA A 17 4.25 -9.46 -4.40
N ARG A 18 3.10 -8.83 -4.65
CA ARG A 18 2.60 -8.51 -5.99
C ARG A 18 3.21 -7.17 -6.41
N VAL A 19 3.91 -7.15 -7.54
CA VAL A 19 4.52 -5.94 -8.10
C VAL A 19 3.74 -5.54 -9.35
N GLY A 20 3.20 -4.33 -9.34
CA GLY A 20 2.56 -3.71 -10.49
C GLY A 20 3.41 -2.57 -11.05
N ARG A 21 2.97 -2.01 -12.17
CA ARG A 21 3.60 -0.85 -12.83
C ARG A 21 2.59 0.26 -13.05
N VAL A 22 2.97 1.50 -12.78
CA VAL A 22 2.12 2.67 -13.03
C VAL A 22 1.82 2.78 -14.53
N SER A 23 0.55 2.74 -14.91
CA SER A 23 0.12 2.84 -16.32
C SER A 23 -0.43 4.22 -16.67
N GLN A 24 -1.06 4.91 -15.72
CA GLN A 24 -1.64 6.22 -15.91
C GLN A 24 -1.63 7.05 -14.62
N ILE A 25 -1.48 8.38 -14.76
CA ILE A 25 -1.43 9.34 -13.66
C ILE A 25 -2.35 10.51 -14.04
N ILE A 26 -3.41 10.74 -13.27
CA ILE A 26 -4.37 11.83 -13.44
C ILE A 26 -4.52 12.52 -12.08
N GLY A 27 -3.71 13.55 -11.83
CA GLY A 27 -3.64 14.21 -10.52
C GLY A 27 -3.32 13.19 -9.41
N PRO A 28 -4.17 13.07 -8.36
CA PRO A 28 -3.97 12.09 -7.30
C PRO A 28 -4.41 10.66 -7.67
N VAL A 29 -5.10 10.48 -8.80
CA VAL A 29 -5.58 9.17 -9.25
C VAL A 29 -4.50 8.50 -10.09
N VAL A 30 -4.04 7.33 -9.63
CA VAL A 30 -2.98 6.56 -10.29
C VAL A 30 -3.52 5.18 -10.63
N ASP A 31 -3.49 4.81 -11.90
CA ASP A 31 -3.82 3.45 -12.33
C ASP A 31 -2.52 2.61 -12.37
N VAL A 32 -2.58 1.41 -11.80
CA VAL A 32 -1.47 0.46 -11.71
C VAL A 32 -1.87 -0.85 -12.38
N THR A 33 -1.05 -1.31 -13.32
CA THR A 33 -1.24 -2.57 -14.04
C THR A 33 -0.39 -3.66 -13.41
N PHE A 34 -0.98 -4.84 -13.24
CA PHE A 34 -0.32 -6.04 -12.76
C PHE A 34 -0.21 -7.07 -13.88
N ASP A 35 0.86 -7.86 -13.86
CA ASP A 35 1.06 -8.92 -14.87
C ASP A 35 0.22 -10.17 -14.58
N THR A 36 -0.46 -10.22 -13.42
CA THR A 36 -1.25 -11.35 -12.93
C THR A 36 -2.71 -10.96 -12.72
N GLU A 37 -3.62 -11.93 -12.86
CA GLU A 37 -5.03 -11.77 -12.47
C GLU A 37 -5.24 -11.73 -10.94
N ASP A 38 -4.24 -12.17 -10.17
CA ASP A 38 -4.22 -12.01 -8.72
C ASP A 38 -3.93 -10.54 -8.35
N LEU A 39 -4.99 -9.74 -8.31
CA LEU A 39 -4.92 -8.31 -8.01
C LEU A 39 -4.97 -8.04 -6.50
N PRO A 40 -4.28 -6.98 -6.02
CA PRO A 40 -4.45 -6.50 -4.65
C PRO A 40 -5.92 -6.22 -4.33
N GLU A 41 -6.32 -6.49 -3.10
CA GLU A 41 -7.71 -6.28 -2.67
C GLU A 41 -8.02 -4.77 -2.62
N ILE A 42 -9.31 -4.42 -2.70
CA ILE A 42 -9.72 -3.03 -2.48
C ILE A 42 -9.30 -2.62 -1.05
N TYR A 43 -8.85 -1.38 -0.92
CA TYR A 43 -8.24 -0.77 0.26
C TYR A 43 -6.82 -1.23 0.60
N HIS A 44 -6.22 -2.17 -0.13
CA HIS A 44 -4.80 -2.47 0.05
C HIS A 44 -3.93 -1.27 -0.28
N ALA A 45 -2.84 -1.11 0.48
CA ALA A 45 -1.82 -0.11 0.21
C ALA A 45 -0.80 -0.65 -0.79
N LEU A 46 -0.47 0.15 -1.80
CA LEU A 46 0.67 -0.04 -2.68
C LEU A 46 1.77 0.96 -2.32
N GLU A 47 3.02 0.52 -2.36
CA GLU A 47 4.19 1.32 -2.04
C GLU A 47 5.04 1.55 -3.28
N ILE A 48 5.35 2.81 -3.54
CA ILE A 48 6.31 3.23 -4.56
C ILE A 48 7.52 3.83 -3.87
N ASP A 49 8.69 3.28 -4.17
CA ASP A 49 9.97 3.87 -3.78
C ASP A 49 10.41 4.89 -4.84
N ARG A 50 10.63 6.14 -4.43
CA ARG A 50 11.07 7.22 -5.34
C ARG A 50 12.14 8.08 -4.69
N LYS A 51 12.89 8.78 -5.54
CA LYS A 51 13.85 9.82 -5.13
C LYS A 51 13.08 10.96 -4.45
N GLY A 52 13.02 10.94 -3.12
CA GLY A 52 12.16 11.82 -2.32
C GLY A 52 11.38 11.12 -1.21
N GLY A 53 11.50 9.79 -1.12
CA GLY A 53 10.89 8.97 -0.06
C GLY A 53 9.79 8.06 -0.59
N ARG A 54 9.08 7.42 0.32
CA ARG A 54 8.00 6.49 0.01
C ARG A 54 6.73 7.25 -0.39
N LEU A 55 6.10 6.84 -1.49
CA LEU A 55 4.74 7.24 -1.85
C LEU A 55 3.80 6.05 -1.61
N VAL A 56 2.72 6.28 -0.87
CA VAL A 56 1.68 5.28 -0.62
C VAL A 56 0.49 5.57 -1.54
N LEU A 57 -0.01 4.53 -2.21
CA LEU A 57 -1.25 4.54 -2.97
C LEU A 57 -2.24 3.60 -2.30
N GLU A 58 -3.53 3.91 -2.30
CA GLU A 58 -4.58 3.00 -1.80
C GLU A 58 -5.45 2.53 -2.96
N VAL A 59 -5.66 1.22 -3.09
CA VAL A 59 -6.55 0.64 -4.12
C VAL A 59 -8.00 1.00 -3.84
N GLN A 60 -8.69 1.62 -4.79
CA GLN A 60 -10.10 2.00 -4.65
C GLN A 60 -11.05 1.12 -5.47
N GLN A 61 -10.58 0.62 -6.61
CA GLN A 61 -11.41 -0.20 -7.49
C GLN A 61 -10.54 -1.01 -8.46
N HIS A 62 -11.08 -2.13 -8.92
CA HIS A 62 -10.54 -2.87 -10.06
C HIS A 62 -11.18 -2.36 -11.35
N ARG A 63 -10.37 -2.05 -12.37
CA ARG A 63 -10.82 -1.49 -13.65
C ARG A 63 -10.96 -2.54 -14.76
N GLY A 64 -10.59 -3.79 -14.49
CA GLY A 64 -10.42 -4.83 -15.51
C GLY A 64 -9.03 -4.78 -16.16
N ASN A 65 -8.71 -5.73 -17.05
CA ASN A 65 -7.41 -5.85 -17.74
C ASN A 65 -6.20 -5.82 -16.79
N ASN A 66 -6.34 -6.45 -15.63
CA ASN A 66 -5.35 -6.47 -14.54
C ASN A 66 -4.92 -5.07 -14.07
N VAL A 67 -5.81 -4.07 -14.20
CA VAL A 67 -5.59 -2.70 -13.73
C VAL A 67 -6.38 -2.44 -12.47
N VAL A 68 -5.70 -1.87 -11.47
CA VAL A 68 -6.35 -1.30 -10.29
C VAL A 68 -6.21 0.22 -10.33
N ARG A 69 -7.26 0.90 -9.93
CA ARG A 69 -7.23 2.35 -9.72
C ARG A 69 -6.96 2.64 -8.28
N THR A 70 -6.00 3.52 -8.05
CA THR A 70 -5.53 3.90 -6.73
C THR A 70 -5.62 5.41 -6.52
N ILE A 71 -5.63 5.83 -5.25
CA ILE A 71 -5.50 7.22 -4.85
C ILE A 71 -4.18 7.38 -4.10
N ALA A 72 -3.39 8.37 -4.50
CA ALA A 72 -2.13 8.70 -3.83
C ALA A 72 -2.35 9.45 -2.52
N MET A 73 -1.67 9.01 -1.46
CA MET A 73 -1.69 9.65 -0.12
C MET A 73 -0.67 10.80 0.00
N GLY A 74 -0.02 11.16 -1.11
CA GLY A 74 0.93 12.26 -1.21
C GLY A 74 1.03 12.78 -2.64
N SER A 75 1.88 13.79 -2.87
CA SER A 75 2.05 14.36 -4.22
C SER A 75 2.51 13.29 -5.22
N THR A 76 1.91 13.29 -6.41
CA THR A 76 2.28 12.46 -7.57
C THR A 76 3.29 13.16 -8.49
N ASP A 77 3.83 14.32 -8.07
CA ASP A 77 4.84 15.05 -8.84
C ASP A 77 6.08 14.20 -9.05
N GLY A 78 6.58 14.22 -10.29
CA GLY A 78 7.74 13.42 -10.71
C GLY A 78 7.50 11.91 -10.76
N LEU A 79 6.28 11.43 -10.53
CA LEU A 79 5.93 10.02 -10.76
C LEU A 79 5.89 9.76 -12.28
N VAL A 80 6.51 8.65 -12.70
CA VAL A 80 6.63 8.29 -14.11
C VAL A 80 5.89 6.98 -14.35
N ARG A 81 5.38 6.80 -15.57
CA ARG A 81 4.80 5.52 -15.99
C ARG A 81 5.88 4.43 -16.01
N GLY A 82 5.47 3.19 -15.76
CA GLY A 82 6.38 2.06 -15.63
C GLY A 82 7.05 1.95 -14.26
N THR A 83 6.92 2.96 -13.38
CA THR A 83 7.42 2.87 -12.00
C THR A 83 6.76 1.70 -11.27
N GLU A 84 7.56 0.94 -10.53
CA GLU A 84 7.09 -0.21 -9.77
C GLU A 84 6.28 0.22 -8.55
N ALA A 85 5.15 -0.45 -8.33
CA ALA A 85 4.29 -0.31 -7.16
C ALA A 85 4.13 -1.67 -6.49
N LYS A 86 4.52 -1.78 -5.22
CA LYS A 86 4.54 -3.03 -4.46
C LYS A 86 3.31 -3.13 -3.58
N ASP A 87 2.53 -4.19 -3.70
CA ASP A 87 1.42 -4.48 -2.79
C ASP A 87 1.96 -4.82 -1.39
N SER A 88 1.51 -4.08 -0.39
CA SER A 88 1.80 -4.35 1.02
C SER A 88 1.07 -5.60 1.54
N GLY A 89 0.01 -6.03 0.86
CA GLY A 89 -0.80 -7.17 1.26
C GLY A 89 -1.82 -6.87 2.36
N GLU A 90 -1.92 -5.61 2.79
CA GLU A 90 -2.88 -5.14 3.77
C GLU A 90 -3.32 -3.69 3.51
N PRO A 91 -4.40 -3.21 4.15
CA PRO A 91 -4.75 -1.80 4.11
C PRO A 91 -3.72 -0.90 4.77
N ILE A 92 -3.84 0.43 4.57
CA ILE A 92 -3.01 1.40 5.31
C ILE A 92 -3.21 1.19 6.82
N THR A 93 -2.11 0.96 7.53
CA THR A 93 -2.11 0.74 8.98
C THR A 93 -1.49 1.91 9.71
N VAL A 94 -2.16 2.40 10.77
CA VAL A 94 -1.65 3.48 11.62
C VAL A 94 -1.39 2.98 13.05
N PRO A 95 -0.40 3.54 13.76
CA PRO A 95 -0.14 3.16 15.14
C PRO A 95 -1.25 3.63 16.08
N VAL A 96 -1.54 2.83 17.11
CA VAL A 96 -2.58 3.12 18.11
C VAL A 96 -2.08 2.79 19.53
N GLY A 97 -2.76 3.34 20.55
CA GLY A 97 -2.47 3.10 21.97
C GLY A 97 -1.82 4.29 22.68
N LYS A 98 -1.45 4.13 23.95
CA LYS A 98 -0.96 5.26 24.79
C LYS A 98 0.26 5.99 24.21
N GLN A 99 1.08 5.31 23.41
CA GLN A 99 2.27 5.87 22.78
C GLN A 99 1.95 6.97 21.75
N THR A 100 0.72 7.03 21.25
CA THR A 100 0.29 8.05 20.28
C THR A 100 -0.19 9.34 20.95
N LEU A 101 -0.45 9.34 22.27
CA LEU A 101 -0.95 10.51 22.98
C LEU A 101 0.05 11.67 22.91
N GLY A 102 -0.45 12.85 22.52
CA GLY A 102 0.37 14.06 22.37
C GLY A 102 1.27 14.07 21.13
N ARG A 103 1.16 13.08 20.23
CA ARG A 103 1.86 13.08 18.93
C ARG A 103 0.96 13.65 17.84
N MET A 104 1.52 14.46 16.95
CA MET A 104 0.89 14.77 15.66
C MET A 104 1.23 13.68 14.65
N MET A 105 0.24 13.22 13.90
CA MET A 105 0.36 12.18 12.88
C MET A 105 -0.26 12.64 11.57
N ASN A 106 0.27 12.14 10.46
CA ASN A 106 -0.34 12.27 9.15
C ASN A 106 -1.20 11.03 8.85
N VAL A 107 -1.68 10.92 7.61
CA VAL A 107 -2.67 9.92 7.17
C VAL A 107 -2.10 8.51 6.96
N ILE A 108 -0.79 8.31 7.11
CA ILE A 108 -0.06 7.05 6.83
C ILE A 108 0.91 6.71 7.95
#